data_AF-A0A7R9A078-F1
#
_entry.id   AF-A0A7R9A078-F1
#
_cell.length_a   1.000
_cell.length_b   1.000
_cell.length_c   1.000
_cell.angle_alpha   90.00
_cell.angle_beta   90.00
_cell.angle_gamma   90.00
#
_symmetry.space_group_name_H-M   'P 1'
#
loop_
_entity.id
_entity.type
_entity.pdbx_description
1 polymer ?
#
loop_
_entity_poly.entity_id
_entity_poly.type
_entity_poly.pdbx_seq_one_letter_code
_entity_poly.pdbx_strand_id
1 'polypeptide(L)'
;MNQPYPLTKEQVRLLLLYDFRMEKKAANSIADINTAFGPDTVSKSTAYDWYSRFQKGNESLEDQPRTGRPSEFDNSALQEALEANNRQTSRELADLLGVSHTTILHHLAELGKKAKLGIHDMFSKMKIKLPLCILRKNPKEKQLKKAFPLPPPSPAPALLDPRLPLTLRQRISIMESWKGISCDMTPIGISMLVKLFENHCDLLNLFEKFQGLEVQDGQAERMELKDHARNAIATLDNGIKSLDNLDVYFKYLHAVGETHTKIPGFEKENFKKIKGPFLRAVRETLQERYTPNIESIYRVAIDFLIQTLIDGYENALKRQ
;
A
#
# COMPACT_ATOMS: atom_id res chain seq x y z
N MET A 1 27.53 -21.11 -8.11
CA MET A 1 27.30 -21.03 -6.66
C MET A 1 26.35 -19.86 -6.43
N ASN A 2 25.09 -20.15 -6.14
CA ASN A 2 24.07 -19.12 -5.95
C ASN A 2 24.35 -18.37 -4.64
N GLN A 3 24.62 -17.08 -4.74
CA GLN A 3 24.63 -16.19 -3.58
C GLN A 3 23.21 -16.18 -2.96
N PRO A 4 23.06 -16.40 -1.65
CA PRO A 4 21.74 -16.38 -1.01
C PRO A 4 21.18 -14.97 -1.08
N TYR A 5 19.99 -14.83 -1.67
CA TYR A 5 19.25 -13.58 -1.68
C TYR A 5 18.95 -13.19 -0.21
N PRO A 6 19.35 -12.01 0.27
CA PRO A 6 19.19 -11.65 1.67
C PRO A 6 17.71 -11.58 2.01
N LEU A 7 17.29 -12.31 3.06
CA LEU A 7 15.91 -12.28 3.52
C LEU A 7 15.51 -10.88 3.99
N THR A 8 14.28 -10.49 3.68
CA THR A 8 13.70 -9.27 4.25
C THR A 8 13.42 -9.46 5.73
N LYS A 9 13.33 -8.34 6.49
CA LYS A 9 13.03 -8.38 7.93
C LYS A 9 11.71 -9.10 8.21
N GLU A 10 10.72 -8.92 7.36
CA GLU A 10 9.41 -9.57 7.47
C GLU A 10 9.51 -11.08 7.25
N GLN A 11 10.29 -11.53 6.27
CA GLN A 11 10.55 -12.95 6.03
C GLN A 11 11.23 -13.62 7.23
N VAL A 12 12.21 -12.95 7.85
CA VAL A 12 12.85 -13.44 9.07
C VAL A 12 11.83 -13.58 10.20
N ARG A 13 10.93 -12.61 10.37
CA ARG A 13 9.88 -12.65 11.41
C ARG A 13 8.87 -13.76 11.16
N LEU A 14 8.49 -13.98 9.91
CA LEU A 14 7.60 -15.07 9.51
C LEU A 14 8.21 -16.44 9.85
N LEU A 15 9.50 -16.64 9.57
CA LEU A 15 10.20 -17.88 9.92
C LEU A 15 10.24 -18.09 11.43
N LEU A 16 10.51 -17.02 12.20
CA LEU A 16 10.49 -17.09 13.67
C LEU A 16 9.09 -17.42 14.20
N LEU A 17 8.02 -16.86 13.62
CA LEU A 17 6.64 -17.17 14.01
C LEU A 17 6.27 -18.62 13.69
N TYR A 18 6.63 -19.09 12.50
CA TYR A 18 6.42 -20.49 12.09
C TYR A 18 7.07 -21.46 13.08
N ASP A 19 8.35 -21.25 13.38
CA ASP A 19 9.06 -22.13 14.32
C ASP A 19 8.49 -22.03 15.74
N PHE A 20 8.06 -20.84 16.17
CA PHE A 20 7.38 -20.65 17.45
C PHE A 20 6.06 -21.45 17.52
N ARG A 21 5.27 -21.47 16.44
CA ARG A 21 4.05 -22.29 16.31
C ARG A 21 4.34 -23.79 16.27
N MET A 22 5.53 -24.18 15.81
CA MET A 22 6.05 -25.55 15.87
C MET A 22 6.68 -25.88 17.23
N GLU A 23 6.46 -25.04 18.25
CA GLU A 23 6.96 -25.19 19.62
C GLU A 23 8.49 -25.31 19.72
N LYS A 24 9.23 -24.85 18.69
CA LYS A 24 10.68 -24.79 18.75
C LYS A 24 11.12 -23.67 19.69
N LYS A 25 12.31 -23.82 20.27
CA LYS A 25 12.95 -22.75 21.06
C LYS A 25 13.62 -21.75 20.14
N ALA A 26 13.64 -20.47 20.53
CA ALA A 26 14.31 -19.39 19.77
C ALA A 26 15.76 -19.72 19.40
N ALA A 27 16.51 -20.38 20.30
CA ALA A 27 17.88 -20.82 20.04
C ALA A 27 18.00 -21.77 18.83
N ASN A 28 17.04 -22.68 18.67
CA ASN A 28 17.01 -23.64 17.57
C ASN A 28 16.63 -22.91 16.27
N SER A 29 15.65 -22.00 16.32
CA SER A 29 15.29 -21.17 15.15
C SER A 29 16.45 -20.31 14.66
N ILE A 30 17.22 -19.71 15.57
CA ILE A 30 18.39 -18.91 15.19
C ILE A 30 19.41 -19.79 14.44
N ALA A 31 19.66 -21.00 14.94
CA ALA A 31 20.57 -21.94 14.30
C ALA A 31 20.03 -22.38 12.93
N ASP A 32 18.79 -22.88 12.85
CA ASP A 32 18.16 -23.37 11.63
C ASP A 32 18.14 -22.27 10.54
N ILE A 33 17.73 -21.05 10.88
CA ILE A 33 17.63 -19.92 9.94
C ILE A 33 19.02 -19.48 9.47
N ASN A 34 19.99 -19.33 10.35
CA ASN A 34 21.34 -18.91 9.94
C ASN A 34 22.10 -20.01 9.18
N THR A 35 21.81 -21.28 9.44
CA THR A 35 22.34 -22.41 8.64
C THR A 35 21.73 -22.43 7.24
N ALA A 36 20.42 -22.20 7.12
CA ALA A 36 19.73 -22.27 5.83
C ALA A 36 19.96 -21.06 4.93
N PHE A 37 20.02 -19.84 5.50
CA PHE A 37 20.00 -18.59 4.74
C PHE A 37 21.30 -17.79 4.84
N GLY A 38 22.26 -18.24 5.65
CA GLY A 38 23.57 -17.62 5.81
C GLY A 38 23.79 -17.06 7.22
N PRO A 39 25.05 -16.94 7.65
CA PRO A 39 25.38 -16.44 8.98
C PRO A 39 24.79 -15.04 9.18
N ASP A 40 24.38 -14.75 10.42
CA ASP A 40 23.84 -13.46 10.85
C ASP A 40 22.54 -13.00 10.14
N THR A 41 21.84 -13.90 9.43
CA THR A 41 20.50 -13.64 8.88
C THR A 41 19.50 -13.21 9.97
N VAL A 42 19.59 -13.85 11.14
CA VAL A 42 18.85 -13.45 12.34
C VAL A 42 19.79 -13.35 13.54
N SER A 43 19.74 -12.21 14.21
CA SER A 43 20.47 -12.00 15.47
C SER A 43 19.74 -12.63 16.65
N LYS A 44 20.49 -12.98 17.70
CA LYS A 44 19.91 -13.49 18.95
C LYS A 44 18.86 -12.53 19.51
N SER A 45 19.19 -11.24 19.63
CA SER A 45 18.28 -10.24 20.19
C SER A 45 16.96 -10.15 19.41
N THR A 46 17.04 -10.12 18.07
CA THR A 46 15.85 -10.10 17.22
C THR A 46 14.96 -11.31 17.48
N ALA A 47 15.52 -12.52 17.46
CA ALA A 47 14.75 -13.74 17.67
C ALA A 47 14.08 -13.79 19.05
N TYR A 48 14.79 -13.45 20.12
CA TYR A 48 14.23 -13.43 21.47
C TYR A 48 13.16 -12.36 21.66
N ASP A 49 13.34 -11.16 21.10
CA ASP A 49 12.33 -10.09 21.15
C ASP A 49 11.03 -10.52 20.46
N TRP A 50 11.14 -11.17 19.31
CA TRP A 50 10.00 -11.69 18.56
C TRP A 50 9.29 -12.82 19.30
N TYR A 51 10.04 -13.79 19.85
CA TYR A 51 9.47 -14.85 20.68
C TYR A 51 8.74 -14.30 21.92
N SER A 52 9.28 -13.25 22.57
CA SER A 52 8.61 -12.59 23.69
C SER A 52 7.28 -11.93 23.28
N ARG A 53 7.20 -11.40 22.06
CA ARG A 53 5.94 -10.86 21.49
C ARG A 53 4.94 -11.96 21.21
N PHE A 54 5.38 -13.06 20.59
CA PHE A 54 4.51 -14.20 20.28
C PHE A 54 3.93 -14.84 21.54
N GLN A 55 4.74 -15.00 22.60
CA GLN A 55 4.26 -15.46 23.91
C GLN A 55 3.18 -14.58 24.52
N LYS A 56 3.18 -13.28 24.21
CA LYS A 56 2.16 -12.31 24.64
C LYS A 56 0.95 -12.27 23.70
N GLY A 57 0.86 -13.18 22.73
CA GLY A 57 -0.22 -13.25 21.75
C GLY A 57 -0.12 -12.22 20.62
N ASN A 58 0.99 -11.49 20.51
CA ASN A 58 1.22 -10.53 19.42
C ASN A 58 2.02 -11.22 18.30
N GLU A 59 1.30 -11.72 17.30
CA GLU A 59 1.86 -12.39 16.12
C GLU A 59 1.95 -11.48 14.88
N SER A 60 1.69 -10.17 15.04
CA SER A 60 1.82 -9.21 13.94
C SER A 60 3.28 -9.09 13.52
N LEU A 61 3.57 -9.38 12.25
CA LEU A 61 4.92 -9.33 11.67
C LEU A 61 5.34 -7.93 11.22
N GLU A 62 4.39 -6.99 11.21
CA GLU A 62 4.58 -5.62 10.79
C GLU A 62 5.38 -4.81 11.82
N ASP A 63 6.08 -3.79 11.34
CA ASP A 63 6.63 -2.78 12.22
C ASP A 63 5.47 -1.98 12.81
N GLN A 64 5.23 -2.14 14.11
CA GLN A 64 4.32 -1.24 14.80
C GLN A 64 4.83 0.20 14.63
N PRO A 65 3.93 1.17 14.38
CA PRO A 65 4.30 2.57 14.43
C PRO A 65 4.99 2.80 15.77
N ARG A 66 6.16 3.43 15.74
CA ARG A 66 6.92 3.73 16.96
C ARG A 66 5.97 4.40 17.93
N THR A 67 5.65 3.74 19.04
CA THR A 67 4.92 4.36 20.13
C THR A 67 5.87 5.39 20.76
N GLY A 68 5.81 6.62 20.25
CA GLY A 68 6.61 7.76 20.68
C GLY A 68 6.58 8.92 19.67
N ARG A 69 6.28 10.12 20.19
CA ARG A 69 6.29 11.48 19.60
C ARG A 69 5.55 11.69 18.25
N PRO A 70 4.47 12.48 18.20
CA PRO A 70 3.77 12.82 16.95
C PRO A 70 4.69 13.48 15.92
N SER A 71 4.56 13.06 14.65
CA SER A 71 5.28 13.63 13.49
C SER A 71 4.50 14.74 12.78
N GLU A 72 3.24 14.98 13.16
CA GLU A 72 2.40 16.01 12.57
C GLU A 72 2.34 17.19 13.53
N PHE A 73 3.28 18.12 13.37
CA PHE A 73 3.16 19.44 13.96
C PHE A 73 2.38 20.31 12.98
N ASP A 74 1.31 20.92 13.45
CA ASP A 74 0.49 21.80 12.64
C ASP A 74 1.22 23.11 12.36
N ASN A 75 1.65 23.28 11.09
CA ASN A 75 2.32 24.48 10.62
C ASN A 75 1.41 25.73 10.67
N SER A 76 0.08 25.57 10.78
CA SER A 76 -0.87 26.67 10.93
C SER A 76 -0.65 27.44 12.22
N ALA A 77 -0.50 26.73 13.35
CA ALA A 77 -0.28 27.35 14.66
C ALA A 77 1.08 28.08 14.73
N LEU A 78 2.11 27.56 14.06
CA LEU A 78 3.41 28.21 13.95
C LEU A 78 3.33 29.48 13.09
N GLN A 79 2.59 29.43 11.99
CA GLN A 79 2.41 30.58 11.11
C GLN A 79 1.63 31.70 11.81
N GLU A 80 0.56 31.37 12.54
CA GLU A 80 -0.21 32.34 13.34
C GLU A 80 0.65 33.04 14.40
N ALA A 81 1.47 32.28 15.14
CA ALA A 81 2.38 32.84 16.14
C ALA A 81 3.42 33.80 15.52
N LEU A 82 3.94 33.46 14.34
CA LEU A 82 4.90 34.31 13.61
C LEU A 82 4.27 35.61 13.09
N GLU A 83 3.02 35.56 12.63
CA GLU A 83 2.28 36.75 12.18
C GLU A 83 1.89 37.65 13.37
N ALA A 84 1.55 37.06 14.52
CA ALA A 84 1.23 37.80 15.74
C ALA A 84 2.45 38.55 16.32
N ASN A 85 3.66 37.96 16.23
CA ASN A 85 4.87 38.60 16.71
C ASN A 85 6.14 38.12 15.98
N ASN A 86 6.57 38.88 14.97
CA ASN A 86 7.75 38.56 14.17
C ASN A 86 9.11 38.67 14.89
N ARG A 87 9.13 39.08 16.17
CA ARG A 87 10.35 39.18 17.00
C ARG A 87 10.55 37.99 17.93
N GLN A 88 9.65 37.01 17.93
CA GLN A 88 9.79 35.84 18.79
C GLN A 88 10.99 34.98 18.39
N THR A 89 11.69 34.49 19.40
CA THR A 89 12.77 33.52 19.21
C THR A 89 12.21 32.12 19.00
N SER A 90 12.99 31.25 18.35
CA SER A 90 12.60 29.85 18.15
C SER A 90 12.42 29.07 19.46
N ARG A 91 12.99 29.55 20.58
CA ARG A 91 12.76 28.96 21.91
C ARG A 91 11.43 29.41 22.51
N GLU A 92 11.10 30.70 22.41
CA GLU A 92 9.81 31.22 22.86
C GLU A 92 8.64 30.59 22.09
N LEU A 93 8.81 30.36 20.78
CA LEU A 93 7.84 29.63 19.95
C LEU A 93 7.71 28.16 20.39
N ALA A 94 8.81 27.54 20.84
CA ALA A 94 8.80 26.17 21.33
C ALA A 94 8.03 26.04 22.64
N ASP A 95 8.26 26.99 23.56
CA ASP A 95 7.55 27.06 24.84
C ASP A 95 6.06 27.38 24.64
N LEU A 96 5.74 28.29 23.71
CA LEU A 96 4.37 28.67 23.38
C LEU A 96 3.56 27.51 22.77
N LEU A 97 4.17 26.74 21.88
CA LEU A 97 3.52 25.66 21.15
C LEU A 97 3.69 24.29 21.82
N GLY A 98 4.38 24.22 22.96
CA GLY A 98 4.56 22.99 23.73
C GLY A 98 5.36 21.91 23.02
N VAL A 99 6.23 22.29 22.07
CA VAL A 99 7.04 21.38 21.26
C VAL A 99 8.54 21.62 21.47
N SER A 100 9.40 20.71 21.01
CA SER A 100 10.84 20.96 21.16
C SER A 100 11.32 22.07 20.25
N HIS A 101 12.32 22.81 20.73
CA HIS A 101 13.06 23.82 19.99
C HIS A 101 13.54 23.34 18.60
N THR A 102 13.98 22.09 18.48
CA THR A 102 14.41 21.48 17.20
C THR A 102 13.27 21.28 16.21
N THR A 103 12.05 21.01 16.68
CA THR A 103 10.84 20.89 15.86
C THR A 103 10.48 22.24 15.25
N ILE A 104 10.51 23.30 16.05
CA ILE A 104 10.31 24.68 15.57
C ILE A 104 11.34 25.06 14.51
N LEU A 105 12.62 24.73 14.71
CA LEU A 105 13.67 25.02 13.72
C LEU A 105 13.45 24.29 12.38
N HIS A 106 12.98 23.04 12.43
CA HIS A 106 12.67 22.25 11.22
C HIS A 106 11.54 22.89 10.42
N HIS A 107 10.43 23.24 11.07
CA HIS A 107 9.27 23.83 10.40
C HIS A 107 9.51 25.28 9.96
N LEU A 108 10.31 26.06 10.69
CA LEU A 108 10.76 27.38 10.21
C LEU A 108 11.57 27.28 8.92
N ALA A 109 12.39 26.23 8.77
CA ALA A 109 13.14 25.97 7.53
C ALA A 109 12.21 25.56 6.36
N GLU A 110 11.20 24.72 6.62
CA GLU A 110 10.16 24.37 5.64
C GLU A 110 9.37 25.62 5.17
N LEU A 111 9.08 26.56 6.08
CA LEU A 111 8.43 27.84 5.78
C LEU A 111 9.36 28.88 5.13
N GLY A 112 10.61 28.51 4.80
CA GLY A 112 11.59 29.39 4.15
C GLY A 112 12.13 30.52 5.04
N LYS A 113 11.87 30.49 6.35
CA LYS A 113 12.34 31.50 7.31
C LYS A 113 13.76 31.16 7.77
N LYS A 114 14.75 31.96 7.35
CA LYS A 114 16.14 31.80 7.79
C LYS A 114 16.38 32.56 9.08
N ALA A 115 16.85 31.87 10.12
CA ALA A 115 17.27 32.52 11.36
C ALA A 115 18.43 33.49 11.07
N LYS A 116 18.32 34.73 11.53
CA LYS A 116 19.46 35.66 11.58
C LYS A 116 20.38 35.16 12.71
N LEU A 117 21.39 34.37 12.35
CA LEU A 117 22.29 33.73 13.32
C LEU A 117 23.00 34.80 14.16
N GLY A 118 22.63 34.90 15.44
CA GLY A 118 23.40 35.60 16.46
C GLY A 118 24.62 34.77 16.85
N ILE A 119 25.70 35.47 17.19
CA ILE A 119 27.11 35.10 17.43
C ILE A 119 27.37 33.81 18.26
N HIS A 120 26.37 33.19 18.87
CA HIS A 120 26.54 32.02 19.75
C HIS A 120 26.73 30.68 19.00
N ASP A 121 26.44 30.59 17.70
CA ASP A 121 26.50 29.31 16.96
C ASP A 121 27.87 29.00 16.31
N MET A 122 28.87 29.85 16.53
CA MET A 122 30.24 29.64 16.00
C MET A 122 31.01 28.50 16.68
N PHE A 123 30.59 28.05 17.87
CA PHE A 123 31.40 27.13 18.68
C PHE A 123 30.96 25.65 18.64
N SER A 124 29.95 25.29 17.85
CA SER A 124 29.51 23.89 17.72
C SER A 124 30.34 23.05 16.72
N LYS A 125 31.32 23.67 16.02
CA LYS A 125 32.15 23.00 15.00
C LYS A 125 33.51 22.48 15.48
N MET A 126 33.84 22.55 16.77
CA MET A 126 35.14 22.08 17.29
C MET A 126 34.96 20.98 18.36
N LYS A 127 35.30 19.73 17.99
CA LYS A 127 35.36 18.58 18.90
C LYS A 127 36.40 18.81 20.01
N ILE A 128 35.98 19.14 21.23
CA ILE A 128 36.82 19.02 22.45
C ILE A 128 35.96 18.46 23.60
N LYS A 129 36.51 17.48 24.31
CA LYS A 129 35.94 16.81 25.50
C LYS A 129 36.23 17.60 26.79
N LEU A 130 35.33 17.40 27.76
CA LEU A 130 35.50 17.43 29.25
C LEU A 130 35.09 18.73 30.00
N PRO A 131 34.80 18.70 31.33
CA PRO A 131 33.52 18.30 31.94
C PRO A 131 32.97 19.24 33.05
N LEU A 132 31.83 18.82 33.64
CA LEU A 132 31.33 19.02 35.01
C LEU A 132 30.93 20.44 35.52
N CYS A 133 29.62 20.57 35.77
CA CYS A 133 28.94 21.17 36.96
C CYS A 133 29.21 22.66 37.26
N ILE A 134 28.31 23.50 37.78
CA ILE A 134 27.37 23.41 38.92
C ILE A 134 26.31 24.51 38.64
N LEU A 135 25.00 24.31 38.80
CA LEU A 135 24.17 24.70 39.96
C LEU A 135 22.70 24.57 39.52
N ARG A 136 21.70 24.17 40.30
CA ARG A 136 21.56 23.47 41.58
C ARG A 136 20.05 23.17 41.69
N LYS A 137 19.69 22.05 42.32
CA LYS A 137 18.33 21.50 42.47
C LYS A 137 17.40 22.37 43.32
N ASN A 138 16.09 22.21 43.16
CA ASN A 138 15.13 22.19 44.27
C ASN A 138 14.13 21.01 44.15
N PRO A 139 13.55 20.52 45.26
CA PRO A 139 13.32 19.09 45.48
C PRO A 139 11.85 18.71 45.76
N LYS A 140 11.55 17.43 45.44
CA LYS A 140 10.50 16.55 45.98
C LYS A 140 9.03 16.96 45.77
N GLU A 141 8.34 16.11 45.01
CA GLU A 141 7.14 15.46 45.54
C GLU A 141 7.13 13.97 45.15
N LYS A 142 6.77 13.15 46.14
CA LYS A 142 6.87 11.69 46.13
C LYS A 142 5.43 11.16 46.04
N GLN A 143 5.19 10.33 45.04
CA GLN A 143 4.12 9.32 44.93
C GLN A 143 2.69 9.78 44.63
N LEU A 144 2.19 9.35 43.46
CA LEU A 144 0.96 8.56 43.40
C LEU A 144 0.98 7.62 42.18
N LYS A 145 1.22 6.33 42.43
CA LYS A 145 0.83 5.28 41.47
C LYS A 145 -0.69 5.15 41.58
N LYS A 146 -1.43 5.67 40.60
CA LYS A 146 -2.81 5.27 40.33
C LYS A 146 -2.85 4.57 38.97
N ALA A 147 -3.36 3.35 38.96
CA ALA A 147 -3.66 2.62 37.74
C ALA A 147 -4.73 3.41 36.97
N PHE A 148 -4.41 3.81 35.74
CA PHE A 148 -5.43 4.25 34.80
C PHE A 148 -6.25 3.02 34.39
N PRO A 149 -7.60 3.10 34.37
CA PRO A 149 -8.40 2.08 33.69
C PRO A 149 -7.92 2.01 32.24
N LEU A 150 -7.63 0.80 31.76
CA LEU A 150 -7.36 0.58 30.35
C LEU A 150 -8.55 1.14 29.56
N PRO A 151 -8.32 1.93 28.48
CA PRO A 151 -9.39 2.25 27.56
C PRO A 151 -9.99 0.93 27.05
N PRO A 152 -11.31 0.87 26.78
CA PRO A 152 -11.91 -0.32 26.21
C PRO A 152 -11.12 -0.74 24.97
N PRO A 153 -10.96 -2.06 24.72
CA PRO A 153 -10.22 -2.52 23.57
C PRO A 153 -10.78 -1.83 22.33
N SER A 154 -9.91 -1.12 21.61
CA SER A 154 -10.21 -0.63 20.27
C SER A 154 -10.79 -1.80 19.47
N PRO A 155 -11.85 -1.61 18.68
CA PRO A 155 -12.44 -2.68 17.89
C PRO A 155 -11.32 -3.39 17.12
N ALA A 156 -11.33 -4.72 17.16
CA ALA A 156 -10.36 -5.55 16.47
C ALA A 156 -10.11 -5.04 15.04
N PRO A 157 -8.86 -5.02 14.54
CA PRO A 157 -8.60 -4.65 13.14
C PRO A 157 -9.55 -5.46 12.26
N ALA A 158 -10.32 -4.75 11.44
CA ALA A 158 -11.43 -5.29 10.70
C ALA A 158 -11.03 -6.63 10.04
N LEU A 159 -11.80 -7.68 10.34
CA LEU A 159 -11.81 -8.91 9.54
C LEU A 159 -11.80 -8.51 8.06
N LEU A 160 -11.04 -9.24 7.23
CA LEU A 160 -11.14 -9.13 5.77
C LEU A 160 -12.61 -8.99 5.39
N ASP A 161 -12.92 -7.97 4.58
CA ASP A 161 -14.30 -7.71 4.18
C ASP A 161 -14.91 -9.01 3.62
N PRO A 162 -16.00 -9.54 4.22
CA PRO A 162 -16.57 -10.81 3.82
C PRO A 162 -16.99 -10.87 2.35
N ARG A 163 -17.16 -9.71 1.70
CA ARG A 163 -17.52 -9.60 0.29
C ARG A 163 -16.32 -9.83 -0.63
N LEU A 164 -15.08 -9.80 -0.14
CA LEU A 164 -13.87 -10.04 -0.94
C LEU A 164 -13.62 -11.55 -1.08
N PRO A 165 -13.67 -12.12 -2.30
CA PRO A 165 -13.41 -13.55 -2.51
C PRO A 165 -11.91 -13.88 -2.53
N LEU A 166 -11.06 -13.09 -1.86
CA LEU A 166 -9.62 -13.29 -1.76
C LEU A 166 -9.21 -13.27 -0.29
N THR A 167 -8.30 -14.18 0.08
CA THR A 167 -7.64 -14.12 1.38
C THR A 167 -6.67 -12.92 1.43
N LEU A 168 -6.28 -12.48 2.64
CA LEU A 168 -5.29 -11.41 2.84
C LEU A 168 -3.99 -11.68 2.07
N ARG A 169 -3.51 -12.93 2.10
CA ARG A 169 -2.30 -13.36 1.38
C ARG A 169 -2.46 -13.22 -0.14
N GLN A 170 -3.62 -13.61 -0.68
CA GLN A 170 -3.90 -13.50 -2.11
C GLN A 170 -4.05 -12.04 -2.55
N ARG A 171 -4.69 -11.19 -1.73
CA ARG A 171 -4.78 -9.74 -1.96
C ARG A 171 -3.40 -9.08 -2.02
N ILE A 172 -2.53 -9.36 -1.04
CA ILE A 172 -1.15 -8.83 -1.05
C ILE A 172 -0.40 -9.34 -2.29
N SER A 173 -0.55 -10.63 -2.61
CA SER A 173 0.12 -11.23 -3.77
C SER A 173 -0.29 -10.59 -5.09
N ILE A 174 -1.59 -10.33 -5.31
CA ILE A 174 -2.04 -9.67 -6.54
C ILE A 174 -1.59 -8.21 -6.58
N MET A 175 -1.60 -7.48 -5.46
CA MET A 175 -1.13 -6.10 -5.41
C MET A 175 0.36 -5.99 -5.75
N GLU A 176 1.20 -6.88 -5.20
CA GLU A 176 2.64 -6.89 -5.51
C GLU A 176 2.92 -7.28 -6.96
N SER A 177 2.27 -8.33 -7.48
CA SER A 177 2.47 -8.73 -8.89
C SER A 177 1.90 -7.70 -9.86
N TRP A 178 0.84 -6.97 -9.48
CA TRP A 178 0.22 -5.94 -10.31
C TRP A 178 1.11 -4.71 -10.49
N LYS A 179 2.01 -4.39 -9.56
CA LYS A 179 2.94 -3.26 -9.71
C LYS A 179 3.72 -3.33 -11.03
N GLY A 180 4.24 -4.51 -11.38
CA GLY A 180 4.97 -4.73 -12.64
C GLY A 180 4.11 -4.63 -13.89
N ILE A 181 2.81 -4.89 -13.79
CA ILE A 181 1.85 -4.78 -14.89
C ILE A 181 1.42 -3.31 -15.06
N SER A 182 1.18 -2.61 -13.95
CA SER A 182 0.76 -1.21 -13.92
C SER A 182 1.79 -0.22 -14.50
N CYS A 183 3.02 -0.65 -14.72
CA CYS A 183 4.08 0.17 -15.30
C CYS A 183 3.93 0.43 -16.80
N ASP A 184 3.25 -0.45 -17.56
CA ASP A 184 3.15 -0.30 -19.03
C ASP A 184 1.76 -0.69 -19.56
N MET A 185 0.77 0.17 -19.28
CA MET A 185 -0.65 -0.19 -19.40
C MET A 185 -1.22 -0.10 -20.82
N THR A 186 -0.72 0.83 -21.64
CA THR A 186 -1.30 1.06 -22.97
C THR A 186 -1.07 -0.14 -23.91
N PRO A 187 0.15 -0.71 -24.03
CA PRO A 187 0.39 -1.89 -24.85
C PRO A 187 -0.39 -3.12 -24.35
N ILE A 188 -0.52 -3.28 -23.03
CA ILE A 188 -1.27 -4.39 -22.41
C ILE A 188 -2.76 -4.28 -22.76
N GLY A 189 -3.35 -3.09 -22.61
CA GLY A 189 -4.74 -2.85 -22.97
C GLY A 189 -5.03 -3.11 -24.44
N ILE A 190 -4.13 -2.67 -25.34
CA ILE A 190 -4.26 -2.90 -26.78
C ILE A 190 -4.16 -4.40 -27.10
N SER A 191 -3.14 -5.09 -26.60
CA SER A 191 -2.97 -6.54 -26.81
C SER A 191 -4.19 -7.33 -26.32
N MET A 192 -4.71 -6.96 -25.14
CA MET A 192 -5.91 -7.56 -24.56
C MET A 192 -7.14 -7.35 -25.45
N LEU A 193 -7.40 -6.14 -25.94
CA LEU A 193 -8.56 -5.88 -26.81
C LEU A 193 -8.42 -6.47 -28.21
N VAL A 194 -7.23 -6.41 -28.81
CA VAL A 194 -6.96 -7.09 -30.09
C VAL A 194 -7.29 -8.57 -29.92
N LYS A 195 -6.83 -9.20 -28.84
CA LYS A 195 -7.13 -10.61 -28.61
C LYS A 195 -8.61 -10.89 -28.32
N LEU A 196 -9.33 -9.94 -27.71
CA LEU A 196 -10.77 -10.02 -27.55
C LEU A 196 -11.48 -10.08 -28.91
N PHE A 197 -11.16 -9.17 -29.82
CA PHE A 197 -11.81 -9.08 -31.13
C PHE A 197 -11.40 -10.18 -32.10
N GLU A 198 -10.17 -10.71 -31.99
CA GLU A 198 -9.77 -11.93 -32.70
C GLU A 198 -10.66 -13.13 -32.35
N ASN A 199 -11.02 -13.26 -31.07
CA ASN A 199 -11.83 -14.39 -30.59
C ASN A 199 -13.34 -14.13 -30.70
N HIS A 200 -13.75 -12.86 -30.74
CA HIS A 200 -15.13 -12.39 -30.71
C HIS A 200 -15.32 -11.20 -31.65
N CYS A 201 -15.18 -11.46 -32.95
CA CYS A 201 -15.27 -10.43 -33.99
C CYS A 201 -16.65 -9.75 -34.05
N ASP A 202 -17.70 -10.43 -33.56
CA ASP A 202 -19.05 -9.90 -33.39
C ASP A 202 -19.08 -8.61 -32.54
N LEU A 203 -18.19 -8.50 -31.56
CA LEU A 203 -18.12 -7.35 -30.65
C LEU A 203 -17.68 -6.06 -31.36
N LEU A 204 -17.00 -6.15 -32.50
CA LEU A 204 -16.61 -4.96 -33.28
C LEU A 204 -17.85 -4.19 -33.77
N ASN A 205 -18.97 -4.87 -33.99
CA ASN A 205 -20.21 -4.26 -34.46
C ASN A 205 -20.88 -3.35 -33.41
N LEU A 206 -20.53 -3.53 -32.12
CA LEU A 206 -21.01 -2.69 -31.02
C LEU A 206 -20.36 -1.30 -31.02
N PHE A 207 -19.24 -1.16 -31.72
CA PHE A 207 -18.59 0.11 -31.92
C PHE A 207 -19.07 0.65 -33.27
N GLU A 208 -20.00 1.61 -33.24
CA GLU A 208 -20.61 2.22 -34.43
C GLU A 208 -19.57 2.72 -35.44
N LYS A 209 -18.39 3.13 -34.96
CA LYS A 209 -17.26 3.60 -35.76
C LYS A 209 -16.39 2.50 -36.38
N PHE A 210 -16.67 1.23 -36.10
CA PHE A 210 -15.95 0.05 -36.57
C PHE A 210 -16.81 -0.90 -37.43
N GLN A 211 -18.07 -0.55 -37.69
CA GLN A 211 -18.96 -1.37 -38.52
C GLN A 211 -18.38 -1.57 -39.93
N GLY A 212 -18.24 -2.84 -40.35
CA GLY A 212 -17.81 -3.24 -41.70
C GLY A 212 -16.30 -3.48 -41.90
N LEU A 213 -15.51 -3.57 -40.83
CA LEU A 213 -14.06 -3.77 -40.92
C LEU A 213 -13.65 -5.18 -40.51
N GLU A 214 -12.99 -5.89 -41.43
CA GLU A 214 -12.38 -7.19 -41.14
C GLU A 214 -11.30 -7.09 -40.05
N VAL A 215 -11.13 -8.17 -39.31
CA VAL A 215 -10.05 -8.37 -38.33
C VAL A 215 -8.74 -8.57 -39.09
N GLN A 216 -8.14 -7.48 -39.57
CA GLN A 216 -6.80 -7.50 -40.16
C GLN A 216 -5.89 -6.42 -39.56
N ASP A 217 -4.60 -6.60 -39.82
CA ASP A 217 -3.35 -6.11 -39.19
C ASP A 217 -3.20 -4.59 -38.93
N GLY A 218 -4.27 -3.79 -39.05
CA GLY A 218 -4.32 -2.34 -38.81
C GLY A 218 -5.27 -1.88 -37.70
N GLN A 219 -5.93 -2.79 -36.96
CA GLN A 219 -6.84 -2.41 -35.88
C GLN A 219 -6.11 -1.77 -34.68
N ALA A 220 -4.93 -2.29 -34.33
CA ALA A 220 -4.11 -1.80 -33.22
C ALA A 220 -3.65 -0.34 -33.37
N GLU A 221 -3.66 0.20 -34.58
CA GLU A 221 -3.21 1.55 -34.91
C GLU A 221 -4.30 2.62 -34.72
N ARG A 222 -5.58 2.23 -34.69
CA ARG A 222 -6.72 3.17 -34.66
C ARG A 222 -6.85 3.86 -33.30
N MET A 223 -6.94 5.19 -33.33
CA MET A 223 -6.99 6.02 -32.12
C MET A 223 -8.15 5.66 -31.19
N GLU A 224 -9.31 5.32 -31.75
CA GLU A 224 -10.52 5.00 -30.97
C GLU A 224 -10.40 3.65 -30.23
N LEU A 225 -9.74 2.67 -30.85
CA LEU A 225 -9.42 1.40 -30.19
C LEU A 225 -8.39 1.63 -29.09
N LYS A 226 -7.36 2.46 -29.36
CA LYS A 226 -6.35 2.84 -28.36
C LYS A 226 -6.98 3.55 -27.17
N ASP A 227 -7.96 4.42 -27.38
CA ASP A 227 -8.67 5.13 -26.30
C ASP A 227 -9.58 4.20 -25.51
N HIS A 228 -10.31 3.30 -26.18
CA HIS A 228 -11.08 2.28 -25.47
C HIS A 228 -10.17 1.32 -24.69
N ALA A 229 -9.04 0.89 -25.27
CA ALA A 229 -8.03 0.06 -24.63
C ALA A 229 -7.48 0.70 -23.36
N ARG A 230 -7.15 2.00 -23.42
CA ARG A 230 -6.70 2.78 -22.25
C ARG A 230 -7.76 2.82 -21.15
N ASN A 231 -9.02 3.07 -21.52
CA ASN A 231 -10.11 3.13 -20.55
C ASN A 231 -10.40 1.75 -19.92
N ALA A 232 -10.37 0.68 -20.73
CA ALA A 232 -10.56 -0.68 -20.25
C ALA A 232 -9.46 -1.11 -19.29
N ILE A 233 -8.18 -0.89 -19.62
CA ILE A 233 -7.07 -1.26 -18.75
C ILE A 233 -6.99 -0.38 -17.49
N ALA A 234 -7.36 0.91 -17.58
CA ALA A 234 -7.48 1.79 -16.42
C ALA A 234 -8.60 1.35 -15.47
N THR A 235 -9.72 0.85 -16.01
CA THR A 235 -10.80 0.27 -15.19
C THR A 235 -10.31 -0.95 -14.41
N LEU A 236 -9.58 -1.84 -15.08
CA LEU A 236 -8.99 -3.03 -14.44
C LEU A 236 -7.96 -2.64 -13.37
N ASP A 237 -7.12 -1.64 -13.65
CA ASP A 237 -6.14 -1.09 -12.70
C ASP A 237 -6.80 -0.55 -11.44
N ASN A 238 -7.79 0.32 -11.60
CA ASN A 238 -8.54 0.91 -10.49
C ASN A 238 -9.28 -0.17 -9.70
N GLY A 239 -9.85 -1.16 -10.38
CA GLY A 239 -10.48 -2.32 -9.73
C GLY A 239 -9.48 -3.08 -8.84
N ILE A 240 -8.30 -3.42 -9.36
CA ILE A 240 -7.29 -4.16 -8.58
C ILE A 240 -6.71 -3.31 -7.45
N LYS A 241 -6.46 -2.02 -7.67
CA LYS A 241 -5.92 -1.10 -6.66
C LYS A 241 -6.89 -0.79 -5.52
N SER A 242 -8.20 -0.95 -5.72
CA SER A 242 -9.23 -0.67 -4.72
C SER A 242 -9.74 -1.91 -3.98
N LEU A 243 -9.10 -3.08 -4.13
CA LEU A 243 -9.46 -4.32 -3.41
C LEU A 243 -9.29 -4.24 -1.88
N ASP A 244 -8.68 -3.17 -1.36
CA ASP A 244 -8.59 -2.86 0.07
C ASP A 244 -9.78 -2.06 0.61
N ASN A 245 -10.57 -1.42 -0.26
CA ASN A 245 -11.77 -0.68 0.09
C ASN A 245 -12.91 -1.05 -0.88
N LEU A 246 -13.71 -2.04 -0.47
CA LEU A 246 -14.76 -2.57 -1.33
C LEU A 246 -15.91 -1.59 -1.59
N ASP A 247 -16.14 -0.60 -0.73
CA ASP A 247 -17.18 0.39 -0.99
C ASP A 247 -16.80 1.31 -2.16
N VAL A 248 -15.52 1.68 -2.23
CA VAL A 248 -14.96 2.41 -3.38
C VAL A 248 -14.95 1.52 -4.63
N TYR A 249 -14.54 0.26 -4.49
CA TYR A 249 -14.53 -0.74 -5.56
C TYR A 249 -15.92 -0.91 -6.19
N PHE A 250 -16.94 -1.21 -5.38
CA PHE A 250 -18.32 -1.40 -5.84
C PHE A 250 -18.89 -0.12 -6.45
N LYS A 251 -18.69 1.03 -5.81
CA LYS A 251 -19.18 2.32 -6.35
C LYS A 251 -18.60 2.60 -7.73
N TYR A 252 -17.30 2.43 -7.90
CA TYR A 252 -16.63 2.70 -9.17
C TYR A 252 -17.05 1.70 -10.26
N LEU A 253 -16.95 0.39 -10.00
CA LEU A 253 -17.26 -0.63 -10.99
C LEU A 253 -18.76 -0.69 -11.32
N HIS A 254 -19.65 -0.40 -10.38
CA HIS A 254 -21.08 -0.28 -10.72
C HIS A 254 -21.35 0.88 -11.68
N ALA A 255 -20.68 2.02 -11.48
CA ALA A 255 -20.80 3.15 -12.40
C ALA A 255 -20.24 2.81 -13.80
N VAL A 256 -19.15 2.04 -13.88
CA VAL A 256 -18.63 1.54 -15.16
C VAL A 256 -19.58 0.54 -15.80
N GLY A 257 -20.15 -0.40 -15.04
CA GLY A 257 -21.17 -1.33 -15.54
C GLY A 257 -22.39 -0.60 -16.12
N GLU A 258 -22.87 0.43 -15.42
CA GLU A 258 -23.96 1.31 -15.87
C GLU A 258 -23.66 2.00 -17.20
N THR A 259 -22.42 2.44 -17.45
CA THR A 259 -22.12 3.11 -18.73
C THR A 259 -22.30 2.20 -19.94
N HIS A 260 -22.17 0.88 -19.76
CA HIS A 260 -22.32 -0.09 -20.84
C HIS A 260 -23.79 -0.35 -21.23
N THR A 261 -24.77 0.08 -20.40
CA THR A 261 -26.19 0.02 -20.82
C THR A 261 -26.51 1.01 -21.94
N LYS A 262 -25.64 2.01 -22.14
CA LYS A 262 -25.79 3.04 -23.19
C LYS A 262 -25.28 2.58 -24.54
N ILE A 263 -24.65 1.40 -24.62
CA ILE A 263 -24.10 0.85 -25.85
C ILE A 263 -25.19 -0.02 -26.52
N PRO A 264 -25.71 0.37 -27.71
CA PRO A 264 -26.72 -0.41 -28.39
C PRO A 264 -26.24 -1.83 -28.69
N GLY A 265 -27.06 -2.83 -28.35
CA GLY A 265 -26.74 -4.25 -28.57
C GLY A 265 -25.72 -4.85 -27.59
N PHE A 266 -25.22 -4.10 -26.60
CA PHE A 266 -24.31 -4.65 -25.61
C PHE A 266 -25.07 -5.50 -24.59
N GLU A 267 -24.69 -6.77 -24.48
CA GLU A 267 -25.23 -7.71 -23.50
C GLU A 267 -24.24 -7.95 -22.35
N LYS A 268 -24.77 -8.24 -21.15
CA LYS A 268 -23.94 -8.52 -19.96
C LYS A 268 -22.93 -9.66 -20.14
N GLU A 269 -23.25 -10.64 -20.98
CA GLU A 269 -22.35 -11.78 -21.27
C GLU A 269 -21.07 -11.33 -21.99
N ASN A 270 -21.08 -10.16 -22.66
CA ASN A 270 -19.91 -9.61 -23.31
C ASN A 270 -18.79 -9.26 -22.30
N PHE A 271 -19.14 -8.88 -21.06
CA PHE A 271 -18.13 -8.67 -20.02
C PHE A 271 -17.31 -9.94 -19.76
N LYS A 272 -17.93 -11.13 -19.79
CA LYS A 272 -17.23 -12.39 -19.51
C LYS A 272 -16.18 -12.72 -20.57
N LYS A 273 -16.36 -12.24 -21.80
CA LYS A 273 -15.43 -12.44 -22.92
C LYS A 273 -14.04 -11.82 -22.66
N ILE A 274 -13.91 -10.83 -21.76
CA ILE A 274 -12.62 -10.21 -21.43
C ILE A 274 -11.69 -11.09 -20.58
N LYS A 275 -12.24 -12.09 -19.87
CA LYS A 275 -11.48 -12.92 -18.92
C LYS A 275 -10.26 -13.59 -19.55
N GLY A 276 -10.46 -14.22 -20.71
CA GLY A 276 -9.40 -14.94 -21.42
C GLY A 276 -8.28 -14.01 -21.89
N PRO A 277 -8.58 -12.97 -22.67
CA PRO A 277 -7.60 -11.96 -23.08
C PRO A 277 -6.88 -11.30 -21.91
N PHE A 278 -7.57 -10.98 -20.82
CA PHE A 278 -6.96 -10.41 -19.62
C PHE A 278 -5.90 -11.34 -19.00
N LEU A 279 -6.28 -12.60 -18.73
CA LEU A 279 -5.37 -13.57 -18.13
C LEU A 279 -4.16 -13.86 -19.02
N ARG A 280 -4.36 -13.87 -20.35
CA ARG A 280 -3.28 -13.99 -21.32
C ARG A 280 -2.32 -12.81 -21.23
N ALA A 281 -2.83 -11.58 -21.24
CA ALA A 281 -2.01 -10.38 -21.15
C ALA A 281 -1.20 -10.35 -19.85
N VAL A 282 -1.83 -10.68 -18.71
CA VAL A 282 -1.15 -10.81 -17.41
C VAL A 282 -0.03 -11.87 -17.46
N ARG A 283 -0.28 -13.04 -18.07
CA ARG A 283 0.72 -14.09 -18.23
C ARG A 283 1.91 -13.63 -19.07
N GLU A 284 1.66 -12.95 -20.20
CA GLU A 284 2.69 -12.44 -21.09
C GLU A 284 3.54 -11.34 -20.42
N THR A 285 2.94 -10.50 -19.58
CA THR A 285 3.66 -9.46 -18.83
C THR A 285 4.48 -10.01 -17.66
N LEU A 286 3.94 -10.99 -16.92
CA LEU A 286 4.61 -11.55 -15.75
C LEU A 286 5.62 -12.66 -16.10
N GLN A 287 5.46 -13.33 -17.24
CA GLN A 287 6.35 -14.38 -17.74
C GLN A 287 6.65 -15.43 -16.66
N GLU A 288 7.92 -15.63 -16.29
CA GLU A 288 8.35 -16.58 -15.26
C GLU A 288 7.74 -16.30 -13.87
N ARG A 289 7.28 -15.07 -13.60
CA ARG A 289 6.58 -14.72 -12.35
C ARG A 289 5.12 -15.20 -12.35
N TYR A 290 4.56 -15.60 -13.50
CA TYR A 290 3.19 -16.11 -13.62
C TYR A 290 3.11 -17.59 -13.23
N THR A 291 3.20 -17.85 -11.93
CA THR A 291 3.08 -19.21 -11.36
C THR A 291 1.63 -19.69 -11.34
N PRO A 292 1.36 -21.01 -11.19
CA PRO A 292 -0.01 -21.54 -11.04
C PRO A 292 -0.79 -20.90 -9.87
N ASN A 293 -0.09 -20.53 -8.79
CA ASN A 293 -0.70 -19.80 -7.68
C ASN A 293 -1.13 -18.39 -8.08
N ILE A 294 -0.26 -17.66 -8.79
CA ILE A 294 -0.60 -16.33 -9.32
C ILE A 294 -1.76 -16.43 -10.31
N GLU A 295 -1.76 -17.42 -11.21
CA GLU A 295 -2.87 -17.67 -12.12
C GLU A 295 -4.20 -17.87 -11.37
N SER A 296 -4.21 -18.71 -10.33
CA SER A 296 -5.40 -18.93 -9.50
C SER A 296 -5.91 -17.63 -8.86
N ILE A 297 -5.02 -16.79 -8.36
CA ILE A 297 -5.38 -15.50 -7.75
C ILE A 297 -5.98 -14.55 -8.79
N TYR A 298 -5.34 -14.41 -9.96
CA TYR A 298 -5.85 -13.54 -11.02
C TYR A 298 -7.19 -14.04 -11.57
N ARG A 299 -7.43 -15.36 -11.61
CA ARG A 299 -8.73 -15.93 -12.01
C ARG A 299 -9.85 -15.50 -11.05
N VAL A 300 -9.62 -15.60 -9.75
CA VAL A 300 -10.62 -15.18 -8.75
C VAL A 300 -10.84 -13.67 -8.80
N ALA A 301 -9.76 -12.88 -8.93
CA ALA A 301 -9.86 -11.43 -8.98
C ALA A 301 -10.61 -10.94 -10.23
N ILE A 302 -10.34 -11.50 -11.41
CA ILE A 302 -11.03 -11.10 -12.64
C ILE A 302 -12.49 -11.56 -12.64
N ASP A 303 -12.80 -12.73 -12.08
CA ASP A 303 -14.18 -13.19 -11.93
C ASP A 303 -14.98 -12.26 -11.02
N PHE A 304 -14.39 -11.84 -9.89
CA PHE A 304 -15.01 -10.87 -8.99
C PHE A 304 -15.25 -9.51 -9.65
N LEU A 305 -14.27 -9.01 -10.43
CA LEU A 305 -14.38 -7.75 -11.15
C LEU A 305 -15.46 -7.79 -12.23
N ILE A 306 -15.46 -8.84 -13.06
CA ILE A 306 -16.47 -9.04 -14.11
C ILE A 306 -17.86 -9.15 -13.50
N GLN A 307 -18.03 -9.92 -12.43
CA GLN A 307 -19.32 -10.05 -11.77
C GLN A 307 -19.80 -8.69 -11.24
N THR A 308 -18.91 -7.91 -10.64
CA THR A 308 -19.25 -6.57 -10.14
C THR A 308 -19.67 -5.62 -11.27
N LEU A 309 -19.02 -5.67 -12.43
CA LEU A 309 -19.44 -4.89 -13.61
C LEU A 309 -20.84 -5.31 -14.09
N ILE A 310 -21.11 -6.63 -14.12
CA ILE A 310 -22.43 -7.19 -14.48
C ILE A 310 -23.50 -6.72 -13.49
N ASP A 311 -23.22 -6.76 -12.19
CA ASP A 311 -24.16 -6.30 -11.16
C ASP A 311 -24.50 -4.82 -11.35
N GLY A 312 -23.50 -3.98 -11.64
CA GLY A 312 -23.69 -2.57 -11.99
C GLY A 312 -24.59 -2.35 -13.20
N TYR A 313 -24.32 -3.10 -14.27
CA TYR A 313 -25.11 -3.08 -15.50
C TYR A 313 -26.57 -3.51 -15.25
N GLU A 314 -26.80 -4.62 -14.56
CA GLU A 314 -28.15 -5.11 -14.26
C GLU A 314 -28.92 -4.18 -13.33
N ASN A 315 -28.25 -3.63 -12.32
CA ASN A 315 -28.85 -2.66 -11.40
C ASN A 315 -29.20 -1.34 -12.09
N ALA A 316 -28.46 -0.95 -13.14
CA ALA A 316 -28.83 0.20 -13.97
C ALA A 316 -30.06 -0.09 -14.84
N LEU A 317 -30.15 -1.26 -15.46
CA LEU A 317 -31.32 -1.65 -16.26
C LEU A 317 -32.60 -1.74 -15.42
N LYS A 318 -32.52 -2.23 -14.17
CA LYS A 318 -33.68 -2.29 -13.25
C LYS A 318 -34.18 -0.91 -12.79
N ARG A 319 -33.35 0.14 -12.92
CA ARG A 319 -33.69 1.51 -12.52
C ARG A 319 -34.33 2.32 -13.67
N GLN A 320 -34.24 1.83 -14.91
CA GLN A 320 -34.81 2.44 -16.11
C GLN A 320 -36.23 1.95 -16.35
#